data_AF-A0AB37KL08-F1
#
_entry.id   AF-A0AB37KL08-F1
#
_cell.length_a   1.000
_cell.length_b   1.000
_cell.length_c   1.000
_cell.angle_alpha   90.00
_cell.angle_beta   90.00
_cell.angle_gamma   90.00
#
_symmetry.space_group_name_H-M   'P 1'
#
loop_
_entity.id
_entity.type
_entity.pdbx_description
1 polymer ?
#
loop_
_entity_poly.entity_id
_entity_poly.type
_entity_poly.pdbx_seq_one_letter_code
_entity_poly.pdbx_strand_id
1 'polypeptide(L)'
;MQENLKIYFVCDAGMGSSALGAGLLQKRLKKAGCHDKVKNCSIAAVPDDVDILVSHINFKHQIEQAFPNAVYYGVESFMDQKAYERIVKEIMLFKKKKEKNEILEKQNIRLNCHAKNSDDAIMQMGNLLLSAGYIEEGYIQGMLNRDHSLTTYIGNDIAIPHGEYEVKDCVKKTGIAVMIYPDGIPWAQGNARIVIGIAAKNDDHMSILANIASKLGEMETVEQVVAGDVDTIYDILTKEEA
;
A
#
# COMPACT_ATOMS: atom_id res chain seq x y z
N MET A 1 0.54 12.19 -4.94
CA MET A 1 1.06 11.60 -6.19
C MET A 1 1.38 10.15 -5.88
N GLN A 2 0.89 9.20 -6.68
CA GLN A 2 1.26 7.79 -6.57
C GLN A 2 2.76 7.69 -6.85
N GLU A 3 3.53 7.05 -5.98
CA GLU A 3 4.97 6.96 -6.18
C GLU A 3 5.23 5.99 -7.33
N ASN A 4 5.91 6.47 -8.38
CA ASN A 4 6.22 5.65 -9.55
C ASN A 4 7.36 4.69 -9.21
N LEU A 5 7.27 3.44 -9.70
CA LEU A 5 8.37 2.49 -9.54
C LEU A 5 9.64 3.01 -10.25
N LYS A 6 10.77 2.92 -9.55
CA LYS A 6 12.09 3.27 -10.06
C LYS A 6 12.68 2.04 -10.75
N ILE A 7 12.39 1.88 -12.04
CA ILE A 7 12.79 0.72 -12.85
C ILE A 7 13.97 1.10 -13.76
N TYR A 8 15.06 0.33 -13.69
CA TYR A 8 16.23 0.52 -14.54
C TYR A 8 16.59 -0.75 -15.31
N PHE A 9 16.81 -0.59 -16.62
CA PHE A 9 17.46 -1.59 -17.45
C PHE A 9 18.95 -1.26 -17.55
N VAL A 10 19.83 -2.17 -17.14
CA VAL A 10 21.27 -1.90 -17.00
C VAL A 10 22.14 -2.84 -17.82
N CYS A 11 23.32 -2.35 -18.19
CA CYS A 11 24.36 -3.10 -18.91
C CYS A 11 25.74 -2.57 -18.50
N ASP A 12 26.75 -3.44 -18.46
CA ASP A 12 28.12 -3.08 -18.02
C ASP A 12 28.87 -2.19 -19.04
N ALA A 13 28.75 -2.47 -20.34
CA ALA A 13 29.63 -1.89 -21.36
C ALA A 13 28.95 -1.04 -22.45
N GLY A 14 27.66 -0.70 -22.35
CA GLY A 14 27.06 0.15 -23.39
C GLY A 14 25.61 0.56 -23.21
N MET A 15 25.34 1.85 -23.47
CA MET A 15 24.00 2.42 -23.47
C MET A 15 23.07 1.78 -24.52
N GLY A 16 23.59 1.23 -25.62
CA GLY A 16 22.79 0.68 -26.72
C GLY A 16 21.91 -0.52 -26.34
N SER A 17 22.50 -1.58 -25.76
CA SER A 17 21.75 -2.78 -25.36
C SER A 17 20.76 -2.48 -24.22
N SER A 18 21.15 -1.61 -23.29
CA SER A 18 20.27 -1.16 -22.21
C SER A 18 19.09 -0.33 -22.71
N ALA A 19 19.30 0.53 -23.72
CA ALA A 19 18.25 1.34 -24.34
C ALA A 19 17.25 0.47 -25.10
N LEU A 20 17.73 -0.56 -25.83
CA LEU A 20 16.86 -1.53 -26.50
C LEU A 20 16.00 -2.28 -25.48
N GLY A 21 16.62 -2.84 -24.44
CA GLY A 21 15.92 -3.58 -23.38
C GLY A 21 14.89 -2.71 -22.65
N ALA A 22 15.26 -1.47 -22.30
CA ALA A 22 14.36 -0.51 -21.67
C ALA A 22 13.17 -0.16 -22.58
N GLY A 23 13.40 0.08 -23.87
CA GLY A 23 12.33 0.38 -24.83
C GLY A 23 11.35 -0.78 -25.00
N LEU A 24 11.87 -2.01 -25.07
CA LEU A 24 11.07 -3.23 -25.15
C LEU A 24 10.24 -3.46 -23.88
N LEU A 25 10.84 -3.31 -22.70
CA LEU A 25 10.15 -3.45 -21.41
C LEU A 25 9.10 -2.35 -21.24
N GLN A 26 9.44 -1.09 -21.52
CA GLN A 26 8.52 0.05 -21.42
C GLN A 26 7.28 -0.14 -22.30
N LYS A 27 7.46 -0.63 -23.54
CA LYS A 27 6.35 -0.89 -24.45
C LYS A 27 5.40 -1.97 -23.91
N ARG A 28 5.95 -3.00 -23.26
CA ARG A 28 5.15 -4.11 -22.70
C ARG A 28 4.46 -3.71 -21.40
N LEU A 29 5.12 -2.97 -20.51
CA LEU A 29 4.49 -2.39 -19.31
C LEU A 29 3.29 -1.52 -19.67
N LYS A 30 3.43 -0.63 -20.67
CA LYS A 30 2.32 0.21 -21.15
C LYS A 30 1.15 -0.62 -21.68
N LYS A 31 1.42 -1.71 -22.41
CA LYS A 31 0.37 -2.64 -22.87
C LYS A 31 -0.35 -3.35 -21.73
N ALA A 32 0.33 -3.56 -20.61
CA ALA A 32 -0.23 -4.16 -19.39
C ALA A 32 -0.89 -3.11 -18.45
N GLY A 33 -1.00 -1.84 -18.87
CA GLY A 33 -1.61 -0.78 -18.06
C GLY A 33 -0.65 -0.12 -17.05
N CYS A 34 0.64 -0.45 -17.07
CA CYS A 34 1.63 0.19 -16.22
C CYS A 34 2.37 1.32 -16.96
N HIS A 35 2.31 2.51 -16.37
CA HIS A 35 2.87 3.73 -16.94
C HIS A 35 4.18 4.16 -16.27
N ASP A 36 4.72 3.36 -15.34
CA ASP A 36 6.03 3.60 -14.73
C ASP A 36 7.12 3.68 -15.81
N LYS A 37 8.05 4.62 -15.64
CA LYS A 37 9.10 4.88 -16.63
C LYS A 37 10.27 3.91 -16.42
N VAL A 38 10.60 3.16 -17.46
CA VAL A 38 11.82 2.35 -17.50
C VAL A 38 12.97 3.24 -17.96
N LYS A 39 13.94 3.45 -17.07
CA LYS A 39 15.19 4.17 -17.37
C LYS A 39 16.27 3.17 -17.79
N ASN A 40 17.36 3.67 -18.37
CA ASN A 40 18.52 2.85 -18.66
C ASN A 40 19.81 3.59 -18.28
N CYS A 41 20.79 2.86 -17.76
CA CYS A 41 22.12 3.37 -17.42
C CYS A 41 23.15 2.22 -17.33
N SER A 42 24.41 2.55 -17.07
CA SER A 42 25.40 1.55 -16.66
C SER A 42 25.17 1.11 -15.21
N ILE A 43 25.65 -0.08 -14.85
CA ILE A 43 25.53 -0.60 -13.47
C ILE A 43 26.11 0.39 -12.44
N ALA A 44 27.23 1.04 -12.76
CA ALA A 44 27.88 2.03 -11.89
C ALA A 44 27.11 3.35 -11.72
N ALA A 45 26.09 3.62 -12.55
CA ALA A 45 25.29 4.86 -12.54
C ALA A 45 23.85 4.62 -12.05
N VAL A 46 23.57 3.47 -11.47
CA VAL A 46 22.28 3.14 -10.86
C VAL A 46 22.15 3.89 -9.52
N PRO A 47 21.02 4.57 -9.26
CA PRO A 47 20.76 5.16 -7.94
C PRO A 47 20.51 4.10 -6.85
N ASP A 48 20.89 4.41 -5.60
CA ASP A 48 20.71 3.51 -4.45
C ASP A 48 19.24 3.26 -4.09
N ASP A 49 18.33 4.14 -4.50
CA ASP A 49 16.89 4.08 -4.22
C ASP A 49 16.09 3.31 -5.30
N VAL A 50 16.78 2.54 -6.14
CA VAL A 50 16.16 1.75 -7.22
C VAL A 50 15.28 0.63 -6.66
N ASP A 51 14.08 0.47 -7.24
CA ASP A 51 13.17 -0.61 -6.86
C ASP A 51 13.49 -1.89 -7.62
N ILE A 52 13.70 -1.76 -8.94
CA ILE A 52 13.78 -2.88 -9.87
C ILE A 52 14.93 -2.69 -10.86
N LEU A 53 15.76 -3.72 -10.98
CA LEU A 53 16.84 -3.82 -11.95
C LEU A 53 16.60 -4.94 -12.95
N VAL A 54 16.81 -4.65 -14.23
CA VAL A 54 16.70 -5.61 -15.32
C VAL A 54 18.00 -5.61 -16.12
N SER A 55 18.60 -6.77 -16.34
CA SER A 55 19.79 -6.89 -17.20
C SER A 55 19.91 -8.25 -17.85
N HIS A 56 20.97 -8.44 -18.63
CA HIS A 56 21.37 -9.78 -19.05
C HIS A 56 21.76 -10.63 -17.83
N ILE A 57 21.41 -11.93 -17.82
CA ILE A 57 21.66 -12.83 -16.67
C ILE A 57 23.12 -12.88 -16.22
N ASN A 58 24.07 -12.65 -17.14
CA ASN A 58 25.51 -12.64 -16.85
C ASN A 58 25.92 -11.60 -15.80
N PHE A 59 25.12 -10.55 -15.58
CA PHE A 59 25.39 -9.51 -14.59
C PHE A 59 24.68 -9.74 -13.24
N LYS A 60 23.95 -10.85 -13.09
CA LYS A 60 23.14 -11.15 -11.89
C LYS A 60 23.95 -10.99 -10.60
N HIS A 61 25.07 -11.68 -10.51
CA HIS A 61 25.88 -11.70 -9.28
C HIS A 61 26.41 -10.32 -8.91
N GLN A 62 26.88 -9.54 -9.90
CA GLN A 62 27.36 -8.17 -9.69
C GLN A 62 26.23 -7.25 -9.20
N ILE A 63 25.03 -7.38 -9.77
CA ILE A 63 23.88 -6.55 -9.40
C ILE A 63 23.36 -6.90 -8.02
N GLU A 64 23.16 -8.18 -7.71
CA GLU A 64 22.66 -8.61 -6.39
C GLU A 64 23.62 -8.23 -5.25
N GLN A 65 24.94 -8.21 -5.52
CA GLN A 65 25.94 -7.73 -4.55
C GLN A 65 25.91 -6.21 -4.37
N ALA A 66 25.76 -5.45 -5.46
CA ALA A 66 25.80 -3.99 -5.42
C ALA A 66 24.48 -3.37 -4.90
N PHE A 67 23.34 -4.03 -5.16
CA PHE A 67 22.00 -3.52 -4.87
C PHE A 67 21.16 -4.56 -4.11
N PRO A 68 21.51 -4.88 -2.84
CA PRO A 68 20.87 -5.96 -2.09
C PRO A 68 19.39 -5.71 -1.78
N ASN A 69 18.94 -4.46 -1.82
CA ASN A 69 17.55 -4.06 -1.56
C ASN A 69 16.70 -3.97 -2.83
N ALA A 70 17.31 -4.05 -4.02
CA ALA A 70 16.61 -3.94 -5.30
C ALA A 70 16.18 -5.33 -5.79
N VAL A 71 15.01 -5.42 -6.42
CA VAL A 71 14.58 -6.66 -7.06
C VAL A 71 15.24 -6.80 -8.42
N TYR A 72 15.89 -7.93 -8.67
CA TYR A 72 16.57 -8.21 -9.92
C TYR A 72 15.79 -9.18 -10.82
N TYR A 73 15.67 -8.82 -12.10
CA TYR A 73 15.13 -9.69 -13.16
C TYR A 73 16.13 -9.85 -14.32
N GLY A 74 16.52 -11.09 -14.60
CA GLY A 74 17.45 -11.41 -15.68
C GLY A 74 16.77 -11.80 -17.00
N VAL A 75 17.36 -11.43 -18.13
CA VAL A 75 17.05 -11.94 -19.47
C VAL A 75 18.26 -12.64 -20.09
N GLU A 76 18.06 -13.78 -20.75
CA GLU A 76 19.11 -14.47 -21.53
C GLU A 76 19.26 -13.93 -22.96
N SER A 77 18.16 -13.41 -23.51
CA SER A 77 18.14 -12.80 -24.83
C SER A 77 17.24 -11.58 -24.80
N PHE A 78 17.71 -10.47 -25.37
CA PHE A 78 16.94 -9.23 -25.44
C PHE A 78 15.67 -9.35 -26.29
N MET A 79 15.57 -10.40 -27.12
CA MET A 79 14.44 -10.65 -28.00
C MET A 79 13.49 -11.72 -27.46
N ASP A 80 13.77 -12.33 -26.31
CA ASP A 80 12.93 -13.38 -25.73
C ASP A 80 11.62 -12.79 -25.19
N GLN A 81 10.56 -12.90 -25.98
CA GLN A 81 9.24 -12.40 -25.61
C GLN A 81 8.68 -13.03 -24.33
N LYS A 82 8.89 -14.32 -24.09
CA LYS A 82 8.37 -15.02 -22.91
C LYS A 82 9.03 -14.50 -21.63
N ALA A 83 10.34 -14.22 -21.70
CA ALA A 83 11.06 -13.61 -20.58
C ALA A 83 10.44 -12.26 -20.19
N TYR A 84 10.17 -11.37 -21.16
CA TYR A 84 9.56 -10.08 -20.82
C TYR A 84 8.11 -10.20 -20.34
N GLU A 85 7.32 -11.14 -20.86
CA GLU A 85 5.96 -11.38 -20.36
C GLU A 85 5.97 -11.81 -18.90
N ARG A 86 6.89 -12.70 -18.51
CA ARG A 86 7.14 -13.08 -17.12
C ARG A 86 7.57 -11.88 -16.27
N ILE A 87 8.56 -11.12 -16.71
CA ILE A 87 9.09 -9.95 -15.98
C ILE A 87 8.00 -8.89 -15.78
N VAL A 88 7.19 -8.60 -16.81
CA VAL A 88 6.07 -7.66 -16.69
C VAL A 88 5.08 -8.15 -15.63
N LYS A 89 4.71 -9.44 -15.64
CA LYS A 89 3.84 -10.01 -14.62
C LYS A 89 4.43 -9.82 -13.21
N GLU A 90 5.71 -10.14 -13.03
CA GLU A 90 6.41 -10.01 -11.75
C GLU A 90 6.50 -8.55 -11.28
N ILE A 91 6.79 -7.60 -12.18
CA ILE A 91 6.78 -6.15 -11.88
C ILE A 91 5.38 -5.69 -11.45
N MET A 92 4.32 -6.15 -12.12
CA MET A 92 2.94 -5.79 -11.76
C MET A 92 2.56 -6.32 -10.37
N LEU A 93 2.96 -7.56 -10.05
CA LEU A 93 2.81 -8.14 -8.72
C LEU A 93 3.58 -7.35 -7.67
N PHE A 94 4.84 -7.00 -7.96
CA PHE A 94 5.66 -6.17 -7.08
C PHE A 94 5.05 -4.79 -6.84
N LYS A 95 4.57 -4.11 -7.91
CA LYS A 95 3.90 -2.82 -7.81
C LYS A 95 2.71 -2.88 -6.87
N LYS A 96 1.83 -3.87 -7.09
CA LYS A 96 0.63 -4.08 -6.28
C LYS A 96 0.99 -4.33 -4.80
N LYS A 97 2.05 -5.10 -4.56
CA LYS A 97 2.56 -5.35 -3.20
C LYS A 97 3.11 -4.09 -2.53
N LYS A 98 3.89 -3.29 -3.28
CA LYS A 98 4.45 -2.03 -2.79
C LYS A 98 3.34 -1.03 -2.45
N GLU A 99 2.37 -0.85 -3.35
CA GLU A 99 1.20 0.02 -3.11
C GLU A 99 0.40 -0.42 -1.88
N LYS A 100 0.19 -1.73 -1.70
CA LYS A 100 -0.49 -2.27 -0.51
C LYS A 100 0.30 -2.07 0.78
N ASN A 101 1.63 -2.08 0.73
CA ASN A 101 2.46 -1.75 1.90
C ASN A 101 2.48 -0.24 2.18
N GLU A 102 2.16 0.60 1.20
CA GLU A 102 2.16 2.06 1.33
C GLU A 102 0.82 2.64 1.84
N ILE A 103 -0.27 1.87 1.90
CA ILE A 103 -1.55 2.39 2.39
C ILE A 103 -1.57 2.59 3.91
N LEU A 104 -0.76 1.84 4.67
CA LEU A 104 -0.61 2.00 6.11
C LEU A 104 0.82 2.42 6.39
N GLU A 105 1.02 3.48 7.15
CA GLU A 105 2.33 3.88 7.64
C GLU A 105 2.37 3.63 9.16
N LYS A 106 3.49 3.13 9.70
CA LYS A 106 3.61 2.84 11.15
C LYS A 106 3.28 4.06 12.02
N GLN A 107 3.63 5.25 11.56
CA GLN A 107 3.33 6.51 12.23
C GLN A 107 1.83 6.87 12.28
N ASN A 108 0.97 6.13 11.57
CA ASN A 108 -0.49 6.30 11.57
C ASN A 108 -1.19 5.19 12.37
N ILE A 109 -0.44 4.46 13.20
CA ILE A 109 -0.95 3.54 14.20
C ILE A 109 -0.89 4.22 15.58
N ARG A 110 -1.99 4.22 16.32
CA ARG A 110 -2.06 4.74 17.70
C ARG A 110 -2.56 3.63 18.62
N LEU A 111 -1.82 3.41 19.70
CA LEU A 111 -2.16 2.43 20.73
C LEU A 111 -2.74 3.12 21.95
N ASN A 112 -3.45 2.37 22.79
CA ASN A 112 -3.95 2.85 24.08
C ASN A 112 -4.79 4.14 23.96
N CYS A 113 -5.62 4.22 22.92
CA CYS A 113 -6.51 5.35 22.69
C CYS A 113 -7.72 5.25 23.62
N HIS A 114 -8.36 6.39 23.87
CA HIS A 114 -9.61 6.49 24.61
C HIS A 114 -10.56 7.45 23.89
N ALA A 115 -11.84 7.07 23.79
CA ALA A 115 -12.88 7.92 23.24
C ALA A 115 -14.16 7.73 24.06
N LYS A 116 -14.95 8.80 24.17
CA LYS A 116 -16.20 8.77 24.94
C LYS A 116 -17.31 7.99 24.24
N ASN A 117 -17.29 8.00 22.90
CA ASN A 117 -18.28 7.39 22.02
C ASN A 117 -17.72 7.28 20.60
N SER A 118 -18.51 6.73 19.68
CA SER A 118 -18.16 6.59 18.25
C SER A 118 -17.78 7.93 17.61
N ASP A 119 -18.54 9.00 17.83
CA ASP A 119 -18.27 10.31 17.22
C ASP A 119 -16.92 10.89 17.63
N ASP A 120 -16.55 10.77 18.91
CA ASP A 120 -15.25 11.16 19.43
C ASP A 120 -14.12 10.35 18.76
N ALA A 121 -14.30 9.04 18.63
CA ALA A 121 -13.34 8.18 17.93
C ALA A 121 -13.23 8.51 16.42
N ILE A 122 -14.35 8.83 15.75
CA ILE A 122 -14.38 9.27 14.35
C ILE A 122 -13.63 10.59 14.19
N MET A 123 -13.83 11.55 15.09
CA MET A 123 -13.11 12.83 15.07
C MET A 123 -11.61 12.63 15.31
N GLN A 124 -11.22 11.79 16.27
CA GLN A 124 -9.81 11.47 16.51
C GLN A 124 -9.16 10.82 15.27
N MET A 125 -9.85 9.86 14.66
CA MET A 125 -9.40 9.20 13.44
C MET A 125 -9.30 10.15 12.25
N GLY A 126 -10.32 10.99 12.04
CA GLY A 126 -10.33 12.00 10.98
C GLY A 126 -9.19 13.00 11.13
N ASN A 127 -8.90 13.46 12.36
CA ASN A 127 -7.76 14.34 12.62
C ASN A 127 -6.41 13.66 12.34
N LEU A 128 -6.28 12.37 12.65
CA LEU A 128 -5.08 11.61 12.30
C LEU A 128 -4.90 11.54 10.78
N LEU A 129 -5.93 11.17 10.02
CA LEU A 129 -5.91 11.13 8.55
C LEU A 129 -5.59 12.51 7.93
N LEU A 130 -6.14 13.58 8.50
CA LEU A 130 -5.90 14.96 8.07
C LEU A 130 -4.43 15.36 8.30
N SER A 131 -3.90 15.09 9.50
CA SER A 131 -2.51 15.41 9.84
C SER A 131 -1.49 14.60 9.03
N ALA A 132 -1.84 13.37 8.65
CA ALA A 132 -1.05 12.51 7.76
C ALA A 132 -1.14 12.93 6.28
N GLY A 133 -1.97 13.91 5.95
CA GLY A 133 -2.12 14.45 4.58
C GLY A 133 -2.95 13.57 3.65
N TYR A 134 -3.74 12.62 4.17
CA TYR A 134 -4.59 11.77 3.35
C TYR A 134 -5.86 12.47 2.88
N ILE A 135 -6.37 13.42 3.67
CA ILE A 135 -7.67 14.06 3.45
C ILE A 135 -7.62 15.59 3.63
N GLU A 136 -8.74 16.25 3.31
CA GLU A 136 -9.08 17.62 3.70
C GLU A 136 -10.10 17.63 4.84
N GLU A 137 -10.19 18.76 5.57
CA GLU A 137 -11.01 18.90 6.78
C GLU A 137 -12.47 18.50 6.58
N GLY A 138 -13.06 18.82 5.42
CA GLY A 138 -14.45 18.48 5.08
C GLY A 138 -14.75 16.97 5.07
N TYR A 139 -13.73 16.12 4.91
CA TYR A 139 -13.90 14.66 4.93
C TYR A 139 -14.33 14.15 6.31
N ILE A 140 -13.94 14.81 7.40
CA ILE A 140 -14.26 14.40 8.78
C ILE A 140 -15.77 14.44 9.01
N GLN A 141 -16.44 15.51 8.54
CA GLN A 141 -17.90 15.60 8.63
C GLN A 141 -18.57 14.50 7.81
N GLY A 142 -18.03 14.17 6.63
CA GLY A 142 -18.51 13.05 5.83
C GLY A 142 -18.35 11.70 6.55
N MET A 143 -17.31 11.50 7.36
CA MET A 143 -17.15 10.28 8.16
C MET A 143 -18.23 10.15 9.24
N LEU A 144 -18.58 11.25 9.92
CA LEU A 144 -19.63 11.29 10.92
C LEU A 144 -21.00 11.01 10.29
N ASN A 145 -21.33 11.72 9.21
CA ASN A 145 -22.58 11.52 8.48
C ASN A 145 -22.73 10.07 8.00
N ARG A 146 -21.64 9.49 7.46
CA ARG A 146 -21.61 8.11 6.98
C ARG A 146 -22.00 7.13 8.07
N ASP A 147 -21.43 7.27 9.27
CA ASP A 147 -21.70 6.39 10.41
C ASP A 147 -23.11 6.59 10.98
N HIS A 148 -23.57 7.84 11.08
CA HIS A 148 -24.93 8.16 11.55
C HIS A 148 -26.03 7.65 10.59
N SER A 149 -25.77 7.65 9.28
CA SER A 149 -26.71 7.08 8.31
C SER A 149 -26.77 5.56 8.37
N LEU A 150 -25.61 4.90 8.51
CA LEU A 150 -25.50 3.46 8.65
C LEU A 150 -24.18 3.15 9.33
N THR A 151 -24.23 2.49 10.48
CA THR A 151 -23.05 2.18 11.29
C THR A 151 -21.90 1.62 10.45
N THR A 152 -20.70 2.09 10.74
CA THR A 152 -19.42 1.61 10.21
C THR A 152 -18.80 0.54 11.09
N TYR A 153 -19.49 0.12 12.16
CA TYR A 153 -19.16 -1.09 12.90
C TYR A 153 -19.48 -2.33 12.06
N ILE A 154 -18.48 -3.21 11.89
CA ILE A 154 -18.59 -4.38 11.01
C ILE A 154 -18.58 -5.72 11.75
N GLY A 155 -18.56 -5.70 13.09
CA GLY A 155 -18.40 -6.89 13.92
C GLY A 155 -16.93 -7.12 14.33
N ASN A 156 -16.71 -8.16 15.13
CA ASN A 156 -15.39 -8.53 15.65
C ASN A 156 -14.62 -7.38 16.31
N ASP A 157 -15.34 -6.50 17.03
CA ASP A 157 -14.79 -5.31 17.70
C ASP A 157 -14.10 -4.32 16.76
N ILE A 158 -14.48 -4.30 15.48
CA ILE A 158 -13.90 -3.42 14.46
C ILE A 158 -14.93 -2.40 13.96
N ALA A 159 -14.51 -1.14 13.92
CA ALA A 159 -15.17 -0.06 13.18
C ALA A 159 -14.26 0.48 12.08
N ILE A 160 -14.86 0.80 10.92
CA ILE A 160 -14.15 1.26 9.72
C ILE A 160 -14.66 2.62 9.22
N PRO A 161 -14.52 3.70 10.00
CA PRO A 161 -15.05 4.99 9.61
C PRO A 161 -14.41 5.50 8.31
N HIS A 162 -15.25 5.94 7.37
CA HIS A 162 -14.89 6.45 6.05
C HIS A 162 -15.92 7.50 5.62
N GLY A 163 -15.54 8.41 4.72
CA GLY A 163 -16.44 9.47 4.24
C GLY A 163 -17.54 8.95 3.31
N GLU A 164 -18.64 9.69 3.22
CA GLU A 164 -19.66 9.53 2.18
C GLU A 164 -19.08 9.79 0.77
N TYR A 165 -19.82 9.39 -0.27
CA TYR A 165 -19.36 9.54 -1.66
C TYR A 165 -19.17 11.02 -2.05
N GLU A 166 -19.99 11.90 -1.49
CA GLU A 166 -20.05 13.34 -1.72
C GLU A 166 -18.75 14.04 -1.32
N VAL A 167 -17.99 13.49 -0.36
CA VAL A 167 -16.72 14.05 0.12
C VAL A 167 -15.49 13.36 -0.49
N LYS A 168 -15.65 12.52 -1.51
CA LYS A 168 -14.53 11.80 -2.15
C LYS A 168 -13.42 12.73 -2.66
N ASP A 169 -13.78 13.93 -3.11
CA ASP A 169 -12.84 14.91 -3.65
C ASP A 169 -11.94 15.52 -2.56
N CYS A 170 -12.32 15.38 -1.28
CA CYS A 170 -11.48 15.72 -0.15
C CYS A 170 -10.34 14.71 0.09
N VAL A 171 -10.31 13.56 -0.60
CA VAL A 171 -9.22 12.57 -0.46
C VAL A 171 -8.01 13.00 -1.31
N LYS A 172 -6.87 13.28 -0.69
CA LYS A 172 -5.61 13.65 -1.35
C LYS A 172 -4.80 12.43 -1.78
N LYS A 173 -4.70 11.43 -0.89
CA LYS A 173 -3.92 10.19 -1.07
C LYS A 173 -4.70 9.03 -0.46
N THR A 174 -4.77 7.89 -1.17
CA THR A 174 -5.32 6.64 -0.61
C THR A 174 -4.44 6.19 0.56
N GLY A 175 -5.05 5.89 1.70
CA GLY A 175 -4.36 5.44 2.90
C GLY A 175 -5.34 5.07 4.02
N ILE A 176 -4.81 4.38 5.04
CA ILE A 176 -5.53 4.00 6.24
C ILE A 176 -4.75 4.44 7.49
N ALA A 177 -5.47 4.62 8.58
CA ALA A 177 -4.92 4.82 9.91
C ALA A 177 -5.62 3.91 10.91
N VAL A 178 -4.91 3.52 11.97
CA VAL A 178 -5.39 2.52 12.94
C VAL A 178 -5.29 3.09 14.34
N MET A 179 -6.37 2.99 15.11
CA MET A 179 -6.41 3.37 16.51
C MET A 179 -6.95 2.20 17.34
N ILE A 180 -6.18 1.77 18.34
CA ILE A 180 -6.56 0.70 19.27
C ILE A 180 -7.09 1.32 20.55
N TYR A 181 -8.29 0.89 20.95
CA TYR A 181 -9.01 1.29 22.15
C TYR A 181 -9.17 0.05 23.05
N PRO A 182 -8.23 -0.22 23.99
CA PRO A 182 -8.20 -1.46 24.76
C PRO A 182 -9.48 -1.72 25.56
N ASP A 183 -10.08 -0.66 26.11
CA ASP A 183 -11.33 -0.73 26.90
C ASP A 183 -12.58 -0.87 26.01
N GLY A 184 -12.42 -0.65 24.71
CA GLY A 184 -13.50 -0.59 23.73
C GLY A 184 -14.35 0.67 23.81
N ILE A 185 -15.08 0.92 22.72
CA ILE A 185 -16.00 2.04 22.55
C ILE A 185 -17.37 1.45 22.21
N PRO A 186 -18.45 1.83 22.93
CA PRO A 186 -19.80 1.49 22.50
C PRO A 186 -20.07 2.04 21.08
N TRP A 187 -20.34 1.14 20.14
CA TRP A 187 -20.54 1.50 18.73
C TRP A 187 -21.71 0.71 18.14
N ALA A 188 -22.81 1.39 17.86
CA ALA A 188 -24.08 0.76 17.52
C ALA A 188 -24.45 -0.36 18.51
N GLN A 189 -24.56 -1.62 18.05
CA GLN A 189 -24.88 -2.77 18.91
C GLN A 189 -23.64 -3.51 19.45
N GLY A 190 -22.42 -3.05 19.10
CA GLY A 190 -21.17 -3.70 19.48
C GLY A 190 -20.27 -2.81 20.34
N ASN A 191 -19.04 -3.29 20.55
CA ASN A 191 -18.00 -2.61 21.29
C ASN A 191 -16.71 -2.61 20.47
N ALA A 192 -16.37 -1.49 19.83
CA ALA A 192 -15.21 -1.41 18.96
C ALA A 192 -13.92 -1.21 19.75
N ARG A 193 -12.95 -2.13 19.61
CA ARG A 193 -11.58 -2.00 20.14
C ARG A 193 -10.57 -1.62 19.06
N ILE A 194 -10.89 -1.87 17.80
CA ILE A 194 -10.06 -1.51 16.65
C ILE A 194 -10.86 -0.54 15.77
N VAL A 195 -10.32 0.67 15.56
CA VAL A 195 -10.90 1.64 14.62
C VAL A 195 -9.91 1.84 13.48
N ILE A 196 -10.36 1.59 12.25
CA ILE A 196 -9.54 1.73 11.03
C ILE A 196 -10.16 2.80 10.14
N GLY A 197 -9.57 4.00 10.13
CA GLY A 197 -9.99 5.09 9.27
C GLY A 197 -9.54 4.84 7.84
N ILE A 198 -10.45 4.98 6.88
CA ILE A 198 -10.15 4.74 5.47
C ILE A 198 -10.32 6.04 4.69
N ALA A 199 -9.26 6.45 3.99
CA ALA A 199 -9.29 7.49 2.96
C ALA A 199 -8.94 6.82 1.63
N ALA A 200 -9.90 6.67 0.72
CA ALA A 200 -9.69 5.94 -0.53
C ALA A 200 -10.19 6.73 -1.74
N LYS A 201 -9.40 6.72 -2.82
CA LYS A 201 -9.83 7.22 -4.14
C LYS A 201 -10.50 6.10 -4.93
N ASN A 202 -11.63 6.40 -5.58
CA ASN A 202 -12.29 5.49 -6.53
C ASN A 202 -12.51 4.07 -5.95
N ASP A 203 -12.20 3.03 -6.73
CA ASP A 203 -12.47 1.62 -6.41
C ASP A 203 -11.50 1.01 -5.37
N ASP A 204 -10.48 1.75 -4.91
CA ASP A 204 -9.52 1.27 -3.92
C ASP A 204 -10.21 0.85 -2.61
N HIS A 205 -11.34 1.49 -2.28
CA HIS A 205 -12.11 1.24 -1.06
C HIS A 205 -12.46 -0.25 -0.88
N MET A 206 -12.93 -0.90 -1.96
CA MET A 206 -13.32 -2.33 -1.90
C MET A 206 -12.13 -3.24 -1.63
N SER A 207 -10.96 -2.92 -2.21
CA SER A 207 -9.75 -3.72 -1.99
C SER A 207 -9.25 -3.62 -0.54
N ILE A 208 -9.37 -2.44 0.08
CA ILE A 208 -9.01 -2.21 1.48
C ILE A 208 -9.94 -3.00 2.39
N LEU A 209 -11.25 -2.94 2.16
CA LEU A 209 -12.24 -3.69 2.94
C LEU A 209 -12.04 -5.20 2.83
N ALA A 210 -11.81 -5.71 1.62
CA ALA A 210 -11.53 -7.12 1.41
C ALA A 210 -10.28 -7.58 2.18
N ASN A 211 -9.23 -6.73 2.21
CA ASN A 211 -8.02 -7.02 2.98
C ASN A 211 -8.29 -7.04 4.49
N ILE A 212 -9.00 -6.04 5.01
CA ILE A 212 -9.36 -5.98 6.44
C ILE A 212 -10.18 -7.21 6.83
N ALA A 213 -11.20 -7.56 6.05
CA ALA A 213 -12.05 -8.72 6.31
C ALA A 213 -11.26 -10.04 6.26
N SER A 214 -10.33 -10.19 5.32
CA SER A 214 -9.46 -11.38 5.22
C SER A 214 -8.55 -11.52 6.44
N LYS A 215 -8.03 -10.42 6.98
CA LYS A 215 -7.06 -10.43 8.09
C LYS A 215 -7.71 -10.48 9.46
N LEU A 216 -8.80 -9.76 9.63
CA LEU A 216 -9.47 -9.58 10.93
C LEU A 216 -10.84 -10.28 11.00
N GLY A 217 -11.06 -11.28 10.14
CA GLY A 217 -12.27 -12.10 10.14
C GLY A 217 -12.38 -13.04 11.34
N GLU A 218 -11.25 -13.39 11.95
CA GLU A 218 -11.17 -14.30 13.10
C GLU A 218 -10.84 -13.52 14.39
N MET A 219 -11.56 -13.83 15.48
CA MET A 219 -11.35 -13.16 16.78
C MET A 219 -9.95 -13.37 17.35
N GLU A 220 -9.28 -14.48 17.03
CA GLU A 220 -7.89 -14.71 17.44
C GLU A 220 -6.96 -13.61 16.94
N THR A 221 -7.07 -13.23 15.66
CA THR A 221 -6.26 -12.14 15.09
C THR A 221 -6.64 -10.79 15.66
N VAL A 222 -7.93 -10.57 15.95
CA VAL A 222 -8.40 -9.35 16.63
C VAL A 222 -7.74 -9.19 17.98
N GLU A 223 -7.70 -10.24 18.81
CA GLU A 223 -7.02 -10.18 20.11
C GLU A 223 -5.51 -9.92 19.96
N GLN A 224 -4.86 -10.51 18.95
CA GLN A 224 -3.45 -10.23 18.65
C GLN A 224 -3.21 -8.77 18.28
N VAL A 225 -4.10 -8.17 17.48
CA VAL A 225 -4.01 -6.75 17.11
C VAL A 225 -4.26 -5.84 18.31
N VAL A 226 -5.23 -6.16 19.16
CA VAL A 226 -5.55 -5.37 20.37
C VAL A 226 -4.41 -5.41 21.38
N ALA A 227 -3.75 -6.56 21.56
CA ALA A 227 -2.62 -6.73 22.48
C ALA A 227 -1.25 -6.37 21.86
N GLY A 228 -1.20 -6.15 20.55
CA GLY A 228 0.03 -5.98 19.79
C GLY A 228 0.62 -4.57 19.88
N ASP A 229 1.91 -4.48 19.56
CA ASP A 229 2.58 -3.22 19.33
C ASP A 229 2.42 -2.73 17.87
N VAL A 230 2.99 -1.55 17.58
CA VAL A 230 2.91 -0.93 16.24
C VAL A 230 3.42 -1.86 15.14
N ASP A 231 4.51 -2.60 15.41
CA ASP A 231 5.12 -3.49 14.42
C ASP A 231 4.26 -4.71 14.16
N THR A 232 3.69 -5.29 15.22
CA THR A 232 2.76 -6.42 15.13
C THR A 232 1.53 -6.07 14.32
N ILE A 233 0.91 -4.92 14.61
CA ILE A 233 -0.29 -4.45 13.91
C ILE A 233 0.02 -4.16 12.45
N TYR A 234 1.12 -3.44 12.19
CA TYR A 234 1.57 -3.15 10.84
C TYR A 234 1.76 -4.46 10.05
N ASP A 235 2.50 -5.41 10.63
CA ASP A 235 2.79 -6.69 10.00
C ASP A 235 1.52 -7.50 9.71
N ILE A 236 0.57 -7.59 10.65
CA ILE A 236 -0.69 -8.31 10.44
C ILE A 236 -1.49 -7.70 9.29
N LEU A 237 -1.56 -6.38 9.22
CA LEU A 237 -2.39 -5.68 8.24
C LEU A 237 -1.74 -5.59 6.85
N THR A 238 -0.40 -5.66 6.76
CA THR A 238 0.33 -5.54 5.48
C THR A 238 0.90 -6.85 4.94
N LYS A 239 1.20 -7.86 5.77
CA LYS A 239 1.79 -9.13 5.30
C LYS A 239 0.75 -9.99 4.56
N GLU A 240 1.19 -10.66 3.50
CA GLU A 240 0.38 -11.68 2.82
C GLU A 240 0.32 -12.98 3.63
N GLU A 241 -0.79 -13.70 3.54
CA GLU A 241 -0.79 -15.12 3.89
C GLU A 241 0.10 -15.86 2.89
N ALA A 242 0.94 -16.77 3.40
CA ALA A 242 1.88 -17.55 2.62
C ALA A 242 1.18 -18.59 1.73
#